data_AF-A0A0F2Q8Z5-F1
#
_entry.id   AF-A0A0F2Q8Z5-F1
#
_cell.length_a   1.000
_cell.length_b   1.000
_cell.length_c   1.000
_cell.angle_alpha   90.00
_cell.angle_beta   90.00
_cell.angle_gamma   90.00
#
_symmetry.space_group_name_H-M   'P 1'
#
loop_
_entity.id
_entity.type
_entity.pdbx_description
1 polymer ?
#
loop_
_entity_poly.entity_id
_entity_poly.type
_entity_poly.pdbx_seq_one_letter_code
_entity_poly.pdbx_strand_id
1 'polypeptide(L)'
;MFQLQECPTFTQDHWEPDYGLPDKYGETFIVLMIRDPQNIFAYWEVTEKKVNEIVAEYGEDNLKGSNLAVRLSWPDHKEIIVVNDHTESWYFSLGNWGIPLFGELGRILADNTFITLAVSNRLNSYISLNFLSKKSLDNTLQRTLDKWQPGVSS
;
A
#
# COMPACT_ATOMS: atom_id res chain seq x y z
N MET A 1 34.91 21.44 55.04
CA MET A 1 34.57 20.03 54.77
C MET A 1 33.15 20.05 54.24
N PHE A 2 32.95 19.97 52.93
CA PHE A 2 31.63 20.00 52.31
C PHE A 2 31.10 18.57 52.23
N GLN A 3 29.96 18.31 52.86
CA GLN A 3 29.25 17.05 52.66
C GLN A 3 28.57 17.09 51.30
N LEU A 4 28.90 16.13 50.45
CA LEU A 4 28.19 15.89 49.20
C LEU A 4 26.85 15.27 49.57
N GLN A 5 25.76 15.98 49.30
CA GLN A 5 24.42 15.43 49.37
C GLN A 5 24.26 14.47 48.20
N GLU A 6 24.06 13.19 48.47
CA GLU A 6 23.82 12.17 47.44
C GLU A 6 22.54 12.51 46.66
N CYS A 7 22.60 12.43 45.33
CA CYS A 7 21.44 12.59 44.48
C CYS A 7 20.39 11.52 44.83
N PRO A 8 19.09 11.87 44.90
CA PRO A 8 18.05 10.87 45.15
C PRO A 8 18.08 9.84 44.01
N THR A 9 18.31 8.58 44.36
CA THR A 9 18.21 7.45 43.43
C THR A 9 16.75 7.36 42.98
N PHE A 10 16.47 7.66 41.72
CA PHE A 10 15.16 7.45 41.13
C PHE A 10 14.94 5.93 41.03
N THR A 11 14.24 5.35 42.01
CA THR A 11 13.71 3.98 41.88
C THR A 11 12.63 4.04 40.81
N GLN A 12 13.01 3.65 39.61
CA GLN A 12 12.18 3.66 38.44
C GLN A 12 11.20 2.47 38.56
N ASP A 13 10.11 2.62 39.30
CA ASP A 13 8.88 1.84 39.05
C ASP A 13 8.24 2.47 37.81
N HIS A 14 8.83 2.20 36.64
CA HIS A 14 8.30 2.61 35.36
C HIS A 14 7.08 1.74 35.04
N TRP A 15 5.88 2.29 35.24
CA TRP A 15 4.69 1.77 34.58
C TRP A 15 4.80 2.14 33.09
N GLU A 16 5.45 1.31 32.30
CA GLU A 16 5.21 1.35 30.86
C GLU A 16 3.90 0.60 30.64
N PRO A 17 2.81 1.26 30.18
CA PRO A 17 1.68 0.50 29.73
C PRO A 17 2.18 -0.42 28.61
N ASP A 18 1.77 -1.68 28.66
CA ASP A 18 2.07 -2.65 27.63
C ASP A 18 1.44 -2.15 26.32
N TYR A 19 2.23 -1.44 25.51
CA TYR A 19 1.85 -0.94 24.20
C TYR A 19 1.92 -2.10 23.19
N GLY A 20 1.24 -3.20 23.50
CA GLY A 20 0.98 -4.27 22.55
C GLY A 20 -0.03 -3.78 21.51
N LEU A 21 0.35 -3.80 20.23
CA LEU A 21 -0.64 -3.72 19.18
C LEU A 21 -1.48 -5.01 19.25
N PRO A 22 -2.82 -4.91 19.17
CA PRO A 22 -3.66 -6.10 19.10
C PRO A 22 -3.35 -6.88 17.82
N ASP A 23 -3.36 -8.21 17.92
CA ASP A 23 -3.11 -9.10 16.77
C ASP A 23 -4.13 -8.92 15.65
N LYS A 24 -5.37 -8.56 16.00
CA LYS A 24 -6.48 -8.28 15.07
C LYS A 24 -7.31 -7.10 15.55
N TYR A 25 -7.78 -6.29 14.61
CA TYR A 25 -8.61 -5.11 14.87
C TYR A 25 -10.11 -5.41 14.81
N GLY A 26 -10.51 -6.59 14.31
CA GLY A 26 -11.91 -7.00 14.21
C GLY A 26 -12.67 -6.29 13.10
N GLU A 27 -11.96 -5.68 12.14
CA GLU A 27 -12.51 -4.94 11.02
C GLU A 27 -11.95 -5.48 9.71
N THR A 28 -12.77 -5.45 8.64
CA THR A 28 -12.28 -5.81 7.31
C THR A 28 -11.72 -4.58 6.62
N PHE A 29 -10.41 -4.58 6.36
CA PHE A 29 -9.72 -3.45 5.74
C PHE A 29 -8.54 -3.92 4.90
N ILE A 30 -8.03 -3.04 4.05
CA ILE A 30 -6.72 -3.16 3.40
C ILE A 30 -6.03 -1.80 3.45
N VAL A 31 -4.73 -1.79 3.71
CA VAL A 31 -3.91 -0.58 3.70
C VAL A 31 -2.73 -0.78 2.77
N LEU A 32 -2.50 0.21 1.91
CA LEU A 32 -1.32 0.28 1.05
C LEU A 32 -0.31 1.28 1.60
N MET A 33 0.96 0.88 1.60
CA MET A 33 2.10 1.69 2.01
C MET A 33 3.18 1.68 0.93
N ILE A 34 3.58 2.89 0.49
CA ILE A 34 4.69 3.05 -0.44
C ILE A 34 5.99 2.72 0.29
N ARG A 35 6.76 1.77 -0.25
CA ARG A 35 8.11 1.45 0.27
C ARG A 35 9.18 2.13 -0.56
N ASP A 36 9.05 2.06 -1.88
CA ASP A 36 9.89 2.75 -2.85
C ASP A 36 9.11 2.95 -4.18
N PRO A 37 9.68 3.61 -5.21
CA PRO A 37 8.96 3.91 -6.45
C PRO A 37 8.41 2.70 -7.21
N GLN A 38 8.92 1.50 -6.95
CA GLN A 38 8.56 0.26 -7.64
C GLN A 38 7.96 -0.80 -6.71
N ASN A 39 7.93 -0.58 -5.39
CA ASN A 39 7.39 -1.54 -4.44
C ASN A 39 6.43 -0.88 -3.46
N ILE A 40 5.29 -1.54 -3.27
CA ILE A 40 4.34 -1.22 -2.19
C ILE A 40 4.22 -2.43 -1.28
N PHE A 41 4.02 -2.14 0.00
CA PHE A 41 3.61 -3.13 0.98
C PHE A 41 2.12 -2.95 1.24
N ALA A 42 1.39 -4.06 1.35
CA ALA A 42 0.02 -4.04 1.82
C ALA A 42 -0.17 -4.99 2.98
N TYR A 43 -1.09 -4.64 3.85
CA TYR A 43 -1.62 -5.54 4.85
C TYR A 43 -3.13 -5.36 4.94
N TRP A 44 -3.81 -6.42 5.34
CA TRP A 44 -5.26 -6.46 5.39
C TRP A 44 -5.74 -7.41 6.46
N GLU A 45 -6.98 -7.20 6.88
CA GLU A 45 -7.73 -8.11 7.72
C GLU A 45 -9.07 -8.38 7.04
N VAL A 46 -9.53 -9.62 7.09
CA VAL A 46 -10.87 -10.00 6.64
C VAL A 46 -11.53 -10.73 7.80
N THR A 47 -12.65 -10.20 8.26
CA THR A 47 -13.36 -10.77 9.41
C THR A 47 -14.27 -11.90 8.98
N GLU A 48 -14.52 -12.86 9.88
CA GLU A 48 -15.49 -13.93 9.64
C GLU A 48 -16.88 -13.38 9.32
N LYS A 49 -17.26 -12.25 9.94
CA LYS A 49 -18.50 -11.54 9.62
C LYS A 49 -18.57 -11.19 8.13
N LYS A 50 -17.52 -10.58 7.58
CA LYS A 50 -17.48 -10.23 6.15
C LYS A 50 -17.50 -11.47 5.26
N VAL A 51 -16.80 -12.54 5.65
CA VAL A 51 -16.86 -13.83 4.94
C VAL A 51 -18.30 -14.36 4.90
N ASN A 52 -18.99 -14.37 6.04
CA ASN A 52 -20.38 -14.85 6.14
C ASN A 52 -21.36 -13.99 5.32
N GLU A 53 -21.18 -12.67 5.28
CA GLU A 53 -21.94 -11.78 4.40
C GLU A 53 -21.81 -12.19 2.93
N ILE A 54 -20.58 -12.47 2.47
CA ILE A 54 -20.31 -12.91 1.11
C ILE A 54 -20.86 -14.32 0.83
N VAL A 55 -20.75 -15.25 1.79
CA VAL A 55 -21.37 -16.58 1.66
C VAL A 55 -22.88 -16.47 1.50
N ALA A 56 -23.54 -15.58 2.23
CA ALA A 56 -24.98 -15.37 2.14
C ALA A 56 -25.40 -14.79 0.78
N GLU A 57 -24.56 -13.95 0.16
CA GLU A 57 -24.86 -13.30 -1.12
C GLU A 57 -24.51 -14.17 -2.34
N TYR A 58 -23.36 -14.84 -2.32
CA TYR A 58 -22.81 -15.57 -3.48
C TYR A 58 -22.85 -17.10 -3.34
N GLY A 59 -23.17 -17.62 -2.16
CA GLY A 59 -23.17 -19.05 -1.87
C GLY A 59 -21.81 -19.60 -1.45
N GLU A 60 -21.84 -20.62 -0.58
CA GLU A 60 -20.64 -21.21 0.02
C GLU A 60 -19.73 -21.89 -1.01
N ASP A 61 -20.30 -22.60 -1.99
CA ASP A 61 -19.54 -23.33 -3.01
C ASP A 61 -18.75 -22.38 -3.92
N ASN A 62 -19.34 -21.23 -4.28
CA ASN A 62 -18.66 -20.21 -5.06
C ASN A 62 -17.50 -19.60 -4.28
N LEU A 63 -17.66 -19.41 -2.97
CA LEU A 63 -16.59 -18.87 -2.14
C LEU A 63 -15.44 -19.87 -1.97
N LYS A 64 -15.73 -21.15 -1.75
CA LYS A 64 -14.72 -22.22 -1.64
C LYS A 64 -13.89 -22.39 -2.91
N GLY A 65 -14.51 -22.18 -4.08
CA GLY A 65 -13.83 -22.25 -5.38
C GLY A 65 -13.12 -20.96 -5.81
N SER A 66 -13.13 -19.92 -4.98
CA SER A 66 -12.61 -18.60 -5.32
C SER A 66 -11.23 -18.32 -4.74
N ASN A 67 -10.45 -17.45 -5.40
CA ASN A 67 -9.12 -17.08 -4.97
C ASN A 67 -9.09 -15.68 -4.35
N LEU A 68 -8.41 -15.49 -3.22
CA LEU A 68 -8.13 -14.14 -2.69
C LEU A 68 -7.21 -13.38 -3.66
N ALA A 69 -7.53 -12.12 -3.91
CA ALA A 69 -6.76 -11.28 -4.83
C ALA A 69 -6.78 -9.81 -4.42
N VAL A 70 -5.74 -9.08 -4.82
CA VAL A 70 -5.67 -7.64 -4.72
C VAL A 70 -5.72 -7.05 -6.11
N ARG A 71 -6.69 -6.17 -6.37
CA ARG A 71 -6.81 -5.39 -7.60
C ARG A 71 -6.23 -4.00 -7.40
N LEU A 72 -5.07 -3.75 -7.99
CA LEU A 72 -4.41 -2.44 -7.99
C LEU A 72 -4.94 -1.60 -9.15
N SER A 73 -5.25 -0.32 -8.89
CA SER A 73 -5.82 0.59 -9.87
C SER A 73 -4.96 1.82 -10.08
N TRP A 74 -4.65 2.11 -11.35
CA TRP A 74 -4.01 3.32 -11.84
C TRP A 74 -5.00 4.12 -12.69
N PRO A 75 -4.64 5.32 -13.19
CA PRO A 75 -5.54 6.10 -14.05
C PRO A 75 -6.02 5.33 -15.29
N ASP A 76 -5.12 4.60 -15.96
CA ASP A 76 -5.39 4.00 -17.28
C ASP A 76 -5.38 2.47 -17.29
N HIS A 77 -5.01 1.82 -16.18
CA HIS A 77 -4.95 0.36 -16.11
C HIS A 77 -5.28 -0.17 -14.72
N LYS A 78 -5.62 -1.46 -14.68
CA LYS A 78 -5.80 -2.23 -13.45
C LYS A 78 -5.08 -3.55 -13.57
N GLU A 79 -4.52 -4.01 -12.46
CA GLU A 79 -3.85 -5.31 -12.37
C GLU A 79 -4.43 -6.08 -11.19
N ILE A 80 -4.73 -7.36 -11.42
CA ILE A 80 -5.25 -8.26 -10.39
C ILE A 80 -4.16 -9.27 -10.05
N ILE A 81 -3.81 -9.34 -8.77
CA ILE A 81 -2.75 -10.19 -8.26
C ILE A 81 -3.39 -11.16 -7.27
N VAL A 82 -3.35 -12.45 -7.58
CA VAL A 82 -3.82 -13.51 -6.69
C VAL A 82 -2.83 -13.63 -5.52
N VAL A 83 -3.36 -13.64 -4.31
CA VAL A 83 -2.60 -13.79 -3.07
C VAL A 83 -3.08 -15.05 -2.33
N ASN A 84 -2.29 -15.52 -1.37
CA ASN A 84 -2.64 -16.71 -0.62
C ASN A 84 -3.68 -16.38 0.46
N ASP A 85 -4.74 -17.19 0.55
CA ASP A 85 -5.81 -17.08 1.55
C ASP A 85 -5.30 -17.11 3.01
N HIS A 86 -4.11 -17.67 3.26
CA HIS A 86 -3.49 -17.76 4.59
C HIS A 86 -2.54 -16.60 4.91
N THR A 87 -2.52 -15.55 4.08
CA THR A 87 -1.66 -14.38 4.27
C THR A 87 -2.49 -13.13 4.53
N GLU A 88 -2.00 -12.29 5.44
CA GLU A 88 -2.63 -11.02 5.84
C GLU A 88 -1.79 -9.81 5.39
N SER A 89 -0.69 -10.06 4.67
CA SER A 89 0.16 -9.01 4.09
C SER A 89 0.96 -9.50 2.90
N TRP A 90 1.37 -8.57 2.04
CA TRP A 90 2.16 -8.88 0.84
C TRP A 90 2.99 -7.69 0.35
N TYR A 91 4.05 -7.99 -0.40
CA TYR A 91 4.84 -7.01 -1.14
C TYR A 91 4.51 -7.12 -2.64
N PHE A 92 4.08 -6.02 -3.23
CA PHE A 92 3.79 -5.95 -4.67
C PHE A 92 4.91 -5.21 -5.38
N SER A 93 5.51 -5.88 -6.38
CA SER A 93 6.43 -5.23 -7.31
C SER A 93 5.64 -4.68 -8.50
N LEU A 94 5.71 -3.36 -8.68
CA LEU A 94 4.90 -2.58 -9.61
C LEU A 94 5.55 -2.42 -10.99
N GLY A 95 6.79 -2.89 -11.13
CA GLY A 95 7.56 -2.80 -12.37
C GLY A 95 7.64 -1.36 -12.90
N ASN A 96 7.20 -1.16 -14.14
CA ASN A 96 7.27 0.12 -14.85
C ASN A 96 6.01 0.97 -14.75
N TRP A 97 4.95 0.47 -14.10
CA TRP A 97 3.66 1.13 -14.02
C TRP A 97 3.64 2.26 -12.98
N GLY A 98 4.59 2.25 -12.04
CA GLY A 98 4.66 3.20 -10.93
C GLY A 98 3.61 2.93 -9.84
N ILE A 99 3.43 3.88 -8.93
CA ILE A 99 2.55 3.73 -7.76
C ILE A 99 1.05 3.78 -8.15
N PRO A 100 0.22 2.79 -7.74
CA PRO A 100 -1.22 2.81 -7.99
C PRO A 100 -1.93 3.90 -7.18
N LEU A 101 -3.15 4.27 -7.59
CA LEU A 101 -4.01 5.22 -6.86
C LEU A 101 -4.60 4.60 -5.59
N PHE A 102 -5.03 3.34 -5.67
CA PHE A 102 -5.58 2.56 -4.56
C PHE A 102 -5.61 1.07 -4.95
N GLY A 103 -5.89 0.22 -3.97
CA GLY A 103 -6.10 -1.21 -4.15
C GLY A 103 -7.43 -1.66 -3.58
N GLU A 104 -7.96 -2.74 -4.14
CA GLU A 104 -9.16 -3.42 -3.65
C GLU A 104 -8.77 -4.84 -3.27
N LEU A 105 -9.04 -5.23 -2.03
CA LEU A 105 -8.96 -6.63 -1.63
C LEU A 105 -10.27 -7.30 -2.03
N GLY A 106 -10.19 -8.45 -2.68
CA GLY A 106 -11.37 -9.14 -3.20
C GLY A 106 -11.14 -10.63 -3.39
N ARG A 107 -12.18 -11.31 -3.89
CA ARG A 107 -12.09 -12.69 -4.34
C ARG A 107 -12.47 -12.81 -5.80
N ILE A 108 -11.76 -13.67 -6.52
CA ILE A 108 -12.05 -14.02 -7.91
C ILE A 108 -12.81 -15.33 -7.89
N LEU A 109 -14.08 -15.29 -8.29
CA LEU A 109 -14.94 -16.45 -8.43
C LEU A 109 -14.52 -17.31 -9.64
N ALA A 110 -15.07 -18.53 -9.73
CA ALA A 110 -14.79 -19.47 -10.82
C ALA A 110 -15.23 -18.95 -12.22
N ASP A 111 -16.17 -18.01 -12.26
CA ASP A 111 -16.63 -17.32 -13.48
C ASP A 111 -15.77 -16.09 -13.85
N ASN A 112 -14.64 -15.88 -13.15
CA ASN A 112 -13.77 -14.71 -13.22
C ASN A 112 -14.40 -13.39 -12.72
N THR A 113 -15.53 -13.45 -12.01
CA THR A 113 -16.09 -12.27 -11.36
C THR A 113 -15.24 -11.87 -10.16
N PHE A 114 -14.85 -10.60 -10.08
CA PHE A 114 -14.12 -10.04 -8.94
C PHE A 114 -15.10 -9.40 -7.94
N ILE A 115 -15.17 -9.93 -6.73
CA ILE A 115 -15.96 -9.42 -5.61
C ILE A 115 -15.05 -8.63 -4.68
N THR A 116 -15.35 -7.35 -4.47
CA THR A 116 -14.59 -6.50 -3.54
C THR A 116 -15.00 -6.75 -2.09
N LEU A 117 -14.04 -7.03 -1.21
CA LEU A 117 -14.20 -7.16 0.24
C LEU A 117 -13.91 -5.84 0.97
N ALA A 118 -12.85 -5.16 0.56
CA ALA A 118 -12.39 -3.90 1.14
C ALA A 118 -11.64 -3.05 0.11
N VAL A 119 -11.64 -1.73 0.31
CA VAL A 119 -10.92 -0.76 -0.53
C VAL A 119 -9.89 -0.04 0.33
N SER A 120 -8.69 0.17 -0.21
CA SER A 120 -7.59 0.77 0.53
C SER A 120 -7.70 2.28 0.66
N ASN A 121 -6.81 2.83 1.50
CA ASN A 121 -6.44 4.24 1.41
C ASN A 121 -6.00 4.60 -0.01
N ARG A 122 -6.27 5.84 -0.42
CA ARG A 122 -5.73 6.39 -1.64
C ARG A 122 -4.28 6.80 -1.43
N LEU A 123 -3.41 6.37 -2.33
CA LEU A 123 -2.03 6.80 -2.39
C LEU A 123 -1.96 8.10 -3.19
N ASN A 124 -1.67 9.20 -2.50
CA ASN A 124 -1.48 10.49 -3.14
C ASN A 124 -0.01 10.62 -3.57
N SER A 125 0.32 10.22 -4.80
CA SER A 125 1.69 10.31 -5.29
C SER A 125 1.99 11.70 -5.87
N TYR A 126 2.23 12.69 -5.01
CA TYR A 126 2.96 13.92 -5.44
C TYR A 126 4.35 13.57 -6.01
N ILE A 127 4.86 12.37 -5.70
CA ILE A 127 6.18 11.86 -6.09
C ILE A 127 6.18 11.33 -7.55
N SER A 128 5.06 10.83 -8.09
CA SER A 128 5.04 10.23 -9.45
C SER A 128 5.14 11.24 -10.59
N LEU A 129 4.69 12.49 -10.37
CA LEU A 129 4.77 13.55 -11.37
C LEU A 129 6.21 13.99 -11.68
N ASN A 130 7.20 13.65 -10.85
CA ASN A 130 8.60 13.95 -11.14
C ASN A 130 9.33 12.81 -11.86
N PHE A 131 8.91 11.56 -11.68
CA PHE A 131 9.58 10.39 -12.27
C PHE A 131 9.10 10.06 -13.69
N LEU A 132 7.79 10.15 -13.96
CA LEU A 132 7.25 10.04 -15.33
C LEU A 132 7.69 11.22 -16.20
N SER A 133 8.00 12.33 -15.54
CA SER A 133 8.46 13.55 -16.18
C SER A 133 9.92 13.45 -16.62
N LYS A 134 10.82 12.66 -16.02
CA LYS A 134 12.22 12.60 -16.48
C LYS A 134 12.36 12.22 -17.97
N LYS A 135 11.63 11.20 -18.44
CA LYS A 135 11.71 10.74 -19.84
C LYS A 135 11.12 11.73 -20.85
N SER A 136 10.18 12.58 -20.42
CA SER A 136 9.52 13.62 -21.24
C SER A 136 10.18 15.00 -21.10
N LEU A 137 10.71 15.30 -19.92
CA LEU A 137 11.52 16.47 -19.60
C LEU A 137 12.87 16.40 -20.28
N ASP A 138 13.50 15.24 -20.44
CA ASP A 138 14.80 15.19 -21.13
C ASP A 138 14.69 15.74 -22.56
N ASN A 139 13.61 15.42 -23.29
CA ASN A 139 13.37 15.97 -24.63
C ASN A 139 12.89 17.43 -24.61
N THR A 140 12.11 17.81 -23.59
CA THR A 140 11.55 19.18 -23.47
C THR A 140 12.62 20.17 -23.00
N LEU A 141 13.46 19.77 -22.04
CA LEU A 141 14.60 20.53 -21.53
C LEU A 141 15.68 20.64 -22.61
N GLN A 142 16.00 19.57 -23.34
CA GLN A 142 16.94 19.66 -24.47
C GLN A 142 16.43 20.61 -25.56
N ARG A 143 15.17 20.50 -25.97
CA ARG A 143 14.57 21.45 -26.93
C ARG A 143 14.57 22.90 -26.44
N THR A 144 14.47 23.11 -25.13
CA THR A 144 14.44 24.46 -24.55
C THR A 144 15.86 25.01 -24.38
N LEU A 145 16.84 24.17 -24.06
CA LEU A 145 18.27 24.48 -23.99
C LEU A 145 18.87 24.76 -25.37
N ASP A 146 18.52 23.98 -26.39
CA ASP A 146 18.92 24.21 -27.79
C ASP A 146 18.40 25.54 -28.33
N LYS A 147 17.18 25.93 -27.93
CA LYS A 147 16.60 27.23 -28.27
C LYS A 147 17.26 28.41 -27.54
N TRP A 148 17.96 28.14 -26.45
CA TRP A 148 18.55 29.16 -25.59
C TRP A 148 20.05 29.37 -25.80
N GLN A 149 20.71 28.69 -26.74
CA GLN A 149 22.09 29.02 -27.08
C GLN A 149 22.14 30.42 -27.75
N PRO A 150 22.61 31.47 -27.06
CA PRO A 150 22.86 32.74 -27.71
C PRO A 150 24.05 32.51 -28.63
N GLY A 151 23.94 32.94 -29.89
CA GLY A 151 24.96 32.70 -30.91
C GLY A 151 26.37 32.98 -30.39
N VAL A 152 27.16 31.91 -30.24
CA VAL A 152 28.61 32.04 -30.16
C VAL A 152 29.07 32.37 -31.58
N SER A 153 29.07 33.65 -31.91
CA SER A 153 29.73 34.16 -33.12
C SER A 153 31.23 33.96 -32.94
N SER A 154 31.82 33.13 -33.81
CA SER A 154 33.25 33.10 -34.09
C SER A 154 33.69 34.34 -34.87
#